data_AF-A0A379Z575-F1
#
_entry.id   AF-A0A379Z575-F1
#
_cell.length_a   1.000
_cell.length_b   1.000
_cell.length_c   1.000
_cell.angle_alpha   90.00
_cell.angle_beta   90.00
_cell.angle_gamma   90.00
#
_symmetry.space_group_name_H-M   'P 1'
#
loop_
_entity.id
_entity.type
_entity.pdbx_description
1 polymer ?
#
loop_
_entity_poly.entity_id
_entity_poly.type
_entity_poly.pdbx_seq_one_letter_code
_entity_poly.pdbx_strand_id
1 'polypeptide(L)'
;MSLLDCALDFRHFIEELRRRNDLVDVHQAVSADLEIAAVCRRVYEQRLSAPLFHHVAGAMPGARILGAPAGMLASAEHAYSRLALHFGLPPESSPRDIVAAIRRAVKAEPFAPDYCSTGPVKENIWRGDEVDLERFPVPLLHERDGGRYFGTYGFHVVQSPDGKWHSWGVGRLMMLDRNRLTGPAIPTQHIGMIREMWRREGKPTPWAMVLGAPPAAVAVAGCRCRPASVSLTMSARCSVKASRSPKRKPTISGCRPMRKLCWKVKSA
;
A
#
# COMPACT_ATOMS: atom_id res chain seq x y z
N MET A 1 10.97 6.50 -16.59
CA MET A 1 9.90 6.43 -15.58
C MET A 1 10.19 7.48 -14.52
N SER A 2 9.22 8.29 -14.10
CA SER A 2 9.49 9.32 -13.08
C SER A 2 9.41 8.73 -11.67
N LEU A 3 10.10 9.34 -10.70
CA LEU A 3 9.94 8.99 -9.27
C LEU A 3 8.49 9.16 -8.79
N LEU A 4 7.77 10.08 -9.42
CA LEU A 4 6.35 10.32 -9.19
C LEU A 4 5.51 9.08 -9.56
N ASP A 5 5.81 8.49 -10.72
CA ASP A 5 5.09 7.31 -11.21
C ASP A 5 5.32 6.11 -10.29
N CYS A 6 6.53 5.98 -9.74
CA CYS A 6 6.86 4.94 -8.76
C CYS A 6 6.08 5.10 -7.45
N ALA A 7 5.89 6.35 -7.00
CA ALA A 7 5.13 6.64 -5.78
C ALA A 7 3.62 6.43 -5.97
N LEU A 8 3.12 6.56 -7.20
CA LEU A 8 1.69 6.53 -7.56
C LEU A 8 1.23 5.18 -8.15
N ASP A 9 2.14 4.30 -8.56
CA ASP A 9 1.83 2.99 -9.12
C ASP A 9 2.80 1.91 -8.58
N PHE A 10 2.25 0.91 -7.90
CA PHE A 10 3.01 -0.16 -7.28
C PHE A 10 3.69 -1.09 -8.31
N ARG A 11 3.16 -1.21 -9.52
CA ARG A 11 3.81 -1.98 -10.60
C ARG A 11 5.03 -1.22 -11.12
N HIS A 12 4.90 0.09 -11.33
CA HIS A 12 6.05 0.94 -11.68
C HIS A 12 7.13 0.96 -10.60
N PHE A 13 6.73 0.94 -9.31
CA PHE A 13 7.66 0.78 -8.21
C PHE A 13 8.51 -0.50 -8.35
N ILE A 14 7.89 -1.64 -8.63
CA ILE A 14 8.61 -2.91 -8.84
C ILE A 14 9.57 -2.83 -10.03
N GLU A 15 9.11 -2.27 -11.15
CA GLU A 15 9.97 -2.10 -12.33
C GLU A 15 11.16 -1.17 -12.05
N GLU A 16 10.97 -0.14 -11.23
CA GLU A 16 12.07 0.74 -10.82
C GLU A 16 13.07 0.02 -9.90
N LEU A 17 12.62 -0.84 -8.99
CA LEU A 17 13.53 -1.69 -8.20
C LEU A 17 14.35 -2.61 -9.11
N ARG A 18 13.71 -3.23 -10.11
CA ARG A 18 14.39 -4.08 -11.09
C ARG A 18 15.45 -3.30 -11.88
N ARG A 19 15.10 -2.10 -12.36
CA ARG A 19 16.02 -1.21 -13.09
C ARG A 19 17.24 -0.79 -12.26
N ARG A 20 17.11 -0.77 -10.93
CA ARG A 20 18.17 -0.38 -9.99
C ARG A 20 18.97 -1.57 -9.43
N ASN A 21 18.72 -2.79 -9.90
CA ASN A 21 19.28 -4.02 -9.33
C ASN A 21 18.96 -4.20 -7.82
N ASP A 22 17.85 -3.63 -7.37
CA ASP A 22 17.30 -3.74 -6.00
C ASP A 22 16.09 -4.71 -5.96
N LEU A 23 15.93 -5.52 -7.00
CA LEU A 23 14.95 -6.59 -7.06
C LEU A 23 15.63 -7.89 -7.49
N VAL A 24 15.27 -9.00 -6.85
CA VAL A 24 15.64 -10.34 -7.27
C VAL A 24 14.38 -11.07 -7.69
N ASP A 25 14.28 -11.42 -8.96
CA ASP A 25 13.21 -12.26 -9.49
C ASP A 25 13.49 -13.73 -9.12
N VAL A 26 12.73 -14.27 -8.16
CA VAL A 26 12.87 -15.65 -7.66
C VAL A 26 11.91 -16.55 -8.44
N HIS A 27 12.48 -17.32 -9.37
CA HIS A 27 11.73 -18.28 -10.20
C HIS A 27 11.70 -19.71 -9.66
N GLN A 28 12.49 -20.01 -8.63
CA GLN A 28 12.37 -21.29 -7.94
C GLN A 28 11.02 -21.36 -7.23
N ALA A 29 10.39 -22.55 -7.27
CA ALA A 29 9.17 -22.80 -6.51
C ALA A 29 9.48 -22.71 -5.01
N VAL A 30 8.72 -21.88 -4.31
CA VAL A 30 8.85 -21.65 -2.87
C VAL A 30 7.54 -21.94 -2.14
N SER A 31 7.63 -22.33 -0.88
CA SER A 31 6.49 -22.56 0.01
C SER A 31 6.00 -21.25 0.63
N ALA A 32 4.67 -21.07 0.64
CA ALA A 32 4.03 -20.03 1.45
C ALA A 32 4.14 -20.34 2.96
N ASP A 33 4.44 -21.58 3.33
CA ASP A 33 4.59 -22.01 4.71
C ASP A 33 6.03 -21.75 5.19
N LEU A 34 6.22 -20.65 5.92
CA LEU A 34 7.47 -20.18 6.54
C LEU A 34 8.62 -19.80 5.59
N GLU A 35 8.81 -20.49 4.47
CA GLU A 35 9.99 -20.31 3.60
C GLU A 35 10.09 -18.88 3.05
N ILE A 36 9.03 -18.37 2.43
CA ILE A 36 8.99 -16.99 1.91
C ILE A 36 9.31 -15.98 3.02
N ALA A 37 8.76 -16.20 4.21
CA ALA A 37 8.95 -15.32 5.35
C ALA A 37 10.38 -15.39 5.89
N ALA A 38 10.99 -16.57 5.97
CA ALA A 38 12.38 -16.77 6.36
C ALA A 38 13.34 -16.09 5.37
N VAL A 39 13.09 -16.20 4.07
CA VAL A 39 13.86 -15.49 3.04
C VAL A 39 13.71 -13.97 3.23
N CYS A 40 12.49 -13.47 3.38
CA CYS A 40 12.26 -12.04 3.60
C CYS A 40 12.94 -11.55 4.88
N ARG A 41 12.92 -12.35 5.95
CA ARG A 41 13.56 -12.03 7.22
C ARG A 41 15.07 -11.88 7.04
N ARG A 42 15.72 -12.82 6.36
CA ARG A 42 17.14 -12.74 6.01
C ARG A 42 17.46 -11.52 5.13
N VAL A 43 16.58 -11.19 4.17
CA VAL A 43 16.72 -10.00 3.33
C VAL A 43 16.74 -8.71 4.18
N TYR A 44 15.87 -8.60 5.19
CA TYR A 44 15.88 -7.45 6.09
C TYR A 44 17.15 -7.38 6.94
N GLU A 45 17.60 -8.51 7.48
CA GLU A 45 18.78 -8.58 8.36
C GLU A 45 20.08 -8.26 7.62
N GLN A 46 20.23 -8.80 6.41
CA GLN A 46 21.40 -8.62 5.56
C GLN A 46 21.28 -7.39 4.64
N ARG A 47 20.16 -6.67 4.71
CA ARG A 47 19.86 -5.48 3.89
C ARG A 47 20.05 -5.72 2.38
N LEU A 48 19.49 -6.84 1.91
CA LEU A 48 19.59 -7.30 0.52
C LEU A 48 18.50 -6.70 -0.36
N SER A 49 18.63 -6.93 -1.66
CA SER A 49 17.61 -6.62 -2.68
C SER A 49 16.29 -7.32 -2.41
N ALA A 50 15.18 -6.71 -2.82
CA ALA A 50 13.83 -7.20 -2.52
C ALA A 50 13.50 -8.45 -3.35
N PRO A 51 13.04 -9.56 -2.76
CA PRO A 51 12.68 -10.75 -3.52
C PRO A 51 11.26 -10.61 -4.09
N LEU A 52 11.10 -10.85 -5.40
CA LEU A 52 9.82 -11.06 -6.05
C LEU A 52 9.66 -12.54 -6.36
N PHE A 53 8.81 -13.22 -5.60
CA PHE A 53 8.53 -14.64 -5.78
C PHE A 53 7.50 -14.84 -6.88
N HIS A 54 7.90 -15.52 -7.96
CA HIS A 54 7.05 -15.78 -9.11
C HIS A 54 6.23 -17.06 -9.01
N HIS A 55 6.72 -18.05 -8.25
CA HIS A 55 6.11 -19.37 -8.14
C HIS A 55 5.98 -19.76 -6.68
N VAL A 56 4.75 -19.70 -6.16
CA VAL A 56 4.41 -20.12 -4.80
C VAL A 56 3.59 -21.40 -4.85
N ALA A 57 4.04 -22.45 -4.17
CA ALA A 57 3.39 -23.75 -4.18
C ALA A 57 1.93 -23.65 -3.69
N GLY A 58 1.00 -24.24 -4.45
CA GLY A 58 -0.43 -24.23 -4.14
C GLY A 58 -1.17 -22.92 -4.45
N ALA A 59 -0.48 -21.87 -4.88
CA ALA A 59 -1.12 -20.60 -5.24
C ALA A 59 -1.67 -20.60 -6.66
N MET A 60 -2.66 -19.74 -6.90
CA MET A 60 -3.22 -19.54 -8.24
C MET A 60 -2.16 -19.08 -9.26
N PRO A 61 -2.23 -19.53 -10.53
CA PRO A 61 -1.29 -19.11 -11.56
C PRO A 61 -1.21 -17.58 -11.71
N GLY A 62 0.01 -17.06 -11.79
CA GLY A 62 0.28 -15.62 -11.96
C GLY A 62 0.27 -14.80 -10.67
N ALA A 63 -0.14 -15.37 -9.52
CA ALA A 63 -0.01 -14.70 -8.23
C ALA A 63 1.46 -14.67 -7.78
N ARG A 64 1.88 -13.51 -7.25
CA ARG A 64 3.28 -13.23 -6.87
C ARG A 64 3.34 -12.54 -5.52
N ILE A 65 4.43 -12.72 -4.79
CA ILE A 65 4.69 -12.03 -3.53
C ILE A 65 5.93 -11.15 -3.69
N LEU A 66 5.81 -9.88 -3.29
CA LEU A 66 6.97 -9.01 -3.09
C LEU A 66 7.33 -9.00 -1.61
N GLY A 67 8.54 -9.43 -1.29
CA GLY A 67 9.14 -9.29 0.03
C GLY A 67 9.87 -7.95 0.19
N ALA A 68 10.03 -7.51 1.45
CA ALA A 68 10.82 -6.34 1.81
C ALA A 68 10.53 -5.02 1.03
N PRO A 69 9.24 -4.64 0.80
CA PRO A 69 8.91 -3.48 -0.04
C PRO A 69 9.50 -2.16 0.45
N ALA A 70 9.73 -2.02 1.77
CA ALA A 70 10.36 -0.84 2.38
C ALA A 70 11.62 -1.20 3.18
N GLY A 71 12.29 -2.32 2.85
CA GLY A 71 13.54 -2.72 3.51
C GLY A 71 14.70 -1.77 3.23
N MET A 72 15.76 -1.84 4.02
CA MET A 72 16.98 -1.06 3.79
C MET A 72 17.96 -1.80 2.89
N LEU A 73 18.85 -1.07 2.22
CA LEU A 73 19.99 -1.62 1.48
C LEU A 73 21.30 -1.54 2.29
N ALA A 74 22.24 -2.43 2.00
CA ALA A 74 23.57 -2.43 2.61
C ALA A 74 24.43 -1.23 2.18
N SER A 75 24.22 -0.70 0.97
CA SER A 75 24.90 0.51 0.48
C SER A 75 24.55 1.71 1.37
N ALA A 76 25.56 2.39 1.91
CA ALA A 76 25.37 3.56 2.76
C ALA A 76 24.68 4.73 2.03
N GLU A 77 24.98 4.92 0.74
CA GLU A 77 24.41 5.99 -0.09
C GLU A 77 22.93 5.72 -0.44
N HIS A 78 22.54 4.46 -0.58
CA HIS A 78 21.21 4.06 -1.02
C HIS A 78 20.41 3.30 0.06
N ALA A 79 20.84 3.38 1.31
CA ALA A 79 20.30 2.59 2.42
C ALA A 79 18.77 2.74 2.57
N TYR A 80 18.25 3.93 2.27
CA TYR A 80 16.83 4.26 2.39
C TYR A 80 16.12 4.40 1.04
N SER A 81 16.75 3.98 -0.06
CA SER A 81 16.24 4.20 -1.42
C SER A 81 14.83 3.63 -1.65
N ARG A 82 14.55 2.40 -1.19
CA ARG A 82 13.20 1.80 -1.25
C ARG A 82 12.17 2.63 -0.50
N LEU A 83 12.50 3.05 0.72
CA LEU A 83 11.63 3.90 1.52
C LEU A 83 11.43 5.28 0.87
N ALA A 84 12.48 5.88 0.32
CA ALA A 84 12.44 7.17 -0.36
C ALA A 84 11.48 7.17 -1.57
N LEU A 85 11.43 6.06 -2.32
CA LEU A 85 10.49 5.88 -3.42
C LEU A 85 9.02 5.96 -2.97
N HIS A 86 8.69 5.59 -1.73
CA HIS A 86 7.33 5.74 -1.20
C HIS A 86 6.90 7.20 -1.10
N PHE A 87 7.85 8.12 -0.98
CA PHE A 87 7.61 9.56 -0.90
C PHE A 87 7.92 10.28 -2.22
N GLY A 88 8.22 9.54 -3.30
CA GLY A 88 8.61 10.11 -4.59
C GLY A 88 9.94 10.86 -4.53
N LEU A 89 10.84 10.44 -3.64
CA LEU A 89 12.14 11.06 -3.42
C LEU A 89 13.27 10.29 -4.14
N PRO A 90 14.41 10.95 -4.42
CA PRO A 90 15.59 10.32 -5.00
C PRO A 90 16.17 9.18 -4.13
N PRO A 91 16.84 8.17 -4.72
CA PRO A 91 17.44 7.05 -3.98
C PRO A 91 18.46 7.46 -2.91
N GLU A 92 19.13 8.58 -3.08
CA GLU A 92 20.17 9.14 -2.20
C GLU A 92 19.57 9.89 -0.99
N SER A 93 18.24 9.92 -0.87
CA SER A 93 17.58 10.68 0.18
C SER A 93 17.91 10.13 1.56
N SER A 94 18.36 11.03 2.43
CA SER A 94 18.63 10.73 3.83
C SER A 94 17.33 10.62 4.64
N PRO A 95 17.39 10.06 5.86
CA PRO A 95 16.26 10.10 6.79
C PRO A 95 15.75 11.52 7.06
N ARG A 96 16.65 12.52 7.05
CA ARG A 96 16.27 13.93 7.25
C ARG A 96 15.44 14.45 6.08
N ASP A 97 15.76 14.06 4.86
CA ASP A 97 15.02 14.45 3.66
C ASP A 97 13.61 13.85 3.65
N ILE A 98 13.50 12.58 4.06
CA ILE A 98 12.21 11.89 4.19
C ILE A 98 11.34 12.59 5.24
N VAL A 99 11.88 12.87 6.43
CA VAL A 99 11.16 13.61 7.48
C VAL A 99 10.77 15.00 7.02
N ALA A 100 11.65 15.73 6.32
CA ALA A 100 11.34 17.04 5.77
C ALA A 100 10.23 16.98 4.70
N ALA A 101 10.20 15.93 3.86
CA ALA A 101 9.12 15.70 2.91
C ALA A 101 7.80 15.42 3.62
N ILE A 102 7.78 14.58 4.65
CA ILE A 102 6.58 14.31 5.46
C ILE A 102 6.06 15.60 6.08
N ARG A 103 6.93 16.40 6.73
CA ARG A 103 6.54 17.68 7.36
C ARG A 103 5.95 18.67 6.35
N ARG A 104 6.49 18.73 5.13
CA ARG A 104 5.92 19.53 4.05
C ARG A 104 4.56 19.02 3.62
N ALA A 105 4.41 17.71 3.47
CA ALA A 105 3.15 17.07 3.08
C ALA A 105 2.01 17.33 4.07
N VAL A 106 2.30 17.29 5.39
CA VAL A 106 1.30 17.58 6.44
C VAL A 106 0.74 18.99 6.32
N LYS A 107 1.58 19.96 5.97
CA LYS A 107 1.22 21.38 5.84
C LYS A 107 0.62 21.74 4.48
N ALA A 108 0.69 20.84 3.51
CA ALA A 108 0.20 21.11 2.16
C ALA A 108 -1.32 21.02 2.10
N GLU A 109 -1.91 21.86 1.24
CA GLU A 109 -3.33 21.78 0.92
C GLU A 109 -3.66 20.44 0.25
N PRO A 110 -4.73 19.76 0.70
CA PRO A 110 -5.14 18.47 0.17
C PRO A 110 -5.73 18.61 -1.25
N PHE A 111 -5.57 17.59 -2.08
CA PHE A 111 -6.25 17.53 -3.38
C PHE A 111 -7.31 16.45 -3.37
N ALA A 112 -8.50 16.74 -3.91
CA ALA A 112 -9.52 15.72 -4.10
C ALA A 112 -8.98 14.57 -4.97
N PRO A 113 -9.36 13.31 -4.68
CA PRO A 113 -9.06 12.21 -5.58
C PRO A 113 -9.77 12.39 -6.92
N ASP A 114 -9.11 11.99 -8.00
CA ASP A 114 -9.77 11.90 -9.30
C ASP A 114 -10.56 10.60 -9.37
N TYR A 115 -11.87 10.68 -9.53
CA TYR A 115 -12.68 9.50 -9.78
C TYR A 115 -12.54 9.10 -11.26
N CYS A 116 -12.28 7.82 -11.51
CA CYS A 116 -12.36 7.26 -12.85
C CYS A 116 -13.31 6.06 -12.90
N SER A 117 -13.69 5.64 -14.11
CA SER A 117 -14.65 4.54 -14.32
C SER A 117 -14.00 3.16 -14.21
N THR A 118 -12.73 3.05 -14.58
CA THR A 118 -11.96 1.79 -14.67
C THR A 118 -10.54 1.95 -14.14
N GLY A 119 -9.84 0.84 -13.96
CA GLY A 119 -8.42 0.77 -13.60
C GLY A 119 -7.94 -0.69 -13.54
N PRO A 120 -6.62 -0.93 -13.50
CA PRO A 120 -6.04 -2.28 -13.51
C PRO A 120 -6.53 -3.17 -12.36
N VAL A 121 -6.90 -2.56 -11.22
CA VAL A 121 -7.50 -3.26 -10.07
C VAL A 121 -8.83 -3.98 -10.40
N LYS A 122 -9.47 -3.66 -11.53
CA LYS A 122 -10.73 -4.26 -11.97
C LYS A 122 -10.56 -5.35 -13.06
N GLU A 123 -9.32 -5.74 -13.38
CA GLU A 123 -9.05 -6.77 -14.40
C GLU A 123 -9.57 -8.15 -13.99
N ASN A 124 -9.57 -8.46 -12.69
CA ASN A 124 -10.10 -9.70 -12.12
C ASN A 124 -11.06 -9.35 -10.98
N ILE A 125 -12.31 -9.82 -11.06
CA ILE A 125 -13.35 -9.54 -10.06
C ILE A 125 -14.02 -10.86 -9.67
N TRP A 126 -13.99 -11.19 -8.39
CA TRP A 126 -14.73 -12.31 -7.80
C TRP A 126 -15.82 -11.76 -6.88
N ARG A 127 -17.04 -12.31 -6.96
CA ARG A 127 -18.19 -11.87 -6.16
C ARG A 127 -18.86 -13.03 -5.45
N GLY A 128 -19.36 -12.77 -4.23
CA GLY A 128 -20.13 -13.74 -3.46
C GLY A 128 -19.38 -15.05 -3.31
N ASP A 129 -19.93 -16.13 -3.85
CA ASP A 129 -19.38 -17.47 -3.72
C ASP A 129 -18.11 -17.73 -4.52
N GLU A 130 -17.78 -16.88 -5.50
CA GLU A 130 -16.51 -16.97 -6.24
C GLU A 130 -15.30 -16.59 -5.37
N VAL A 131 -15.54 -15.92 -4.23
CA VAL A 131 -14.46 -15.47 -3.34
C VAL A 131 -13.85 -16.66 -2.61
N ASP A 132 -12.59 -16.91 -2.92
CA ASP A 132 -11.77 -17.90 -2.23
C ASP A 132 -10.35 -17.36 -2.01
N LEU A 133 -10.11 -16.90 -0.78
CA LEU A 133 -8.85 -16.35 -0.32
C LEU A 133 -7.74 -17.40 -0.24
N GLU A 134 -8.07 -18.68 -0.14
CA GLU A 134 -7.10 -19.79 -0.04
C GLU A 134 -6.37 -20.02 -1.37
N ARG A 135 -6.93 -19.52 -2.48
CA ARG A 135 -6.29 -19.53 -3.81
C ARG A 135 -5.09 -18.58 -3.91
N PHE A 136 -5.01 -17.57 -3.05
CA PHE A 136 -3.87 -16.66 -3.02
C PHE A 136 -2.67 -17.29 -2.32
N PRO A 137 -1.44 -16.84 -2.61
CA PRO A 137 -0.26 -17.26 -1.87
C PRO A 137 -0.28 -16.60 -0.48
N VAL A 138 -1.09 -17.10 0.45
CA VAL A 138 -1.21 -16.53 1.80
C VAL A 138 -0.13 -17.15 2.69
N PRO A 139 0.87 -16.38 3.15
CA PRO A 139 1.99 -16.94 3.90
C PRO A 139 1.67 -17.19 5.37
N LEU A 140 2.28 -18.24 5.93
CA LEU A 140 2.55 -18.32 7.37
C LEU A 140 3.88 -17.61 7.61
N LEU A 141 3.86 -16.52 8.38
CA LEU A 141 5.02 -15.62 8.47
C LEU A 141 6.01 -16.03 9.55
N HIS A 142 5.52 -16.51 10.68
CA HIS A 142 6.35 -17.01 11.77
C HIS A 142 5.80 -18.33 12.28
N GLU A 143 6.69 -19.22 12.76
CA GLU A 143 6.36 -20.56 13.23
C GLU A 143 5.26 -20.58 14.31
N ARG A 144 5.19 -19.52 15.11
CA ARG A 144 4.24 -19.39 16.23
C ARG A 144 3.07 -18.45 15.93
N ASP A 145 2.89 -18.02 14.68
CA ASP A 145 1.71 -17.24 14.31
C ASP A 145 0.45 -18.11 14.42
N GLY A 146 -0.62 -17.56 15.00
CA GLY A 146 -1.89 -18.28 15.17
C GLY A 146 -2.65 -18.55 13.86
N GLY A 147 -2.10 -18.13 12.71
CA GLY A 147 -2.70 -18.31 11.39
C GLY A 147 -1.94 -17.59 10.29
N ARG A 148 -2.35 -17.82 9.05
CA ARG A 148 -1.77 -17.19 7.85
C ARG A 148 -2.25 -15.75 7.72
N TYR A 149 -1.39 -14.84 7.25
CA TYR A 149 -1.73 -13.42 7.12
C TYR A 149 -1.91 -13.02 5.66
N PHE A 150 -3.14 -12.65 5.31
CA PHE A 150 -3.49 -12.16 3.97
C PHE A 150 -3.02 -10.73 3.75
N GLY A 151 -3.18 -9.89 4.76
CA GLY A 151 -2.84 -8.48 4.68
C GLY A 151 -1.79 -8.08 5.71
N THR A 152 -0.56 -7.84 5.27
CA THR A 152 0.53 -7.30 6.12
C THR A 152 1.14 -6.01 5.59
N TYR A 153 0.89 -5.68 4.32
CA TYR A 153 1.34 -4.45 3.69
C TYR A 153 0.19 -3.83 2.88
N GLY A 154 -0.57 -2.96 3.54
CA GLY A 154 -1.75 -2.33 2.98
C GLY A 154 -2.51 -1.52 4.02
N PHE A 155 -3.69 -1.05 3.66
CA PHE A 155 -4.54 -0.27 4.56
C PHE A 155 -6.02 -0.60 4.39
N HIS A 156 -6.76 -0.45 5.48
CA HIS A 156 -8.21 -0.46 5.53
C HIS A 156 -8.77 0.84 4.98
N VAL A 157 -9.90 0.76 4.30
CA VAL A 157 -10.70 1.89 3.85
C VAL A 157 -12.09 1.73 4.45
N VAL A 158 -12.48 2.71 5.26
CA VAL A 158 -13.84 2.81 5.84
C VAL A 158 -14.39 4.20 5.64
N GLN A 159 -15.71 4.33 5.62
CA GLN A 159 -16.41 5.60 5.46
C GLN A 159 -17.41 5.79 6.61
N SER A 160 -17.57 7.02 7.09
CA SER A 160 -18.62 7.35 8.05
C SER A 160 -20.03 7.16 7.45
N PRO A 161 -21.07 6.92 8.26
CA PRO A 161 -22.44 6.74 7.77
C PRO A 161 -22.98 7.93 6.97
N ASP A 162 -22.57 9.15 7.32
CA ASP A 162 -22.94 10.38 6.61
C ASP A 162 -22.18 10.60 5.29
N GLY A 163 -21.24 9.72 4.96
CA GLY A 163 -20.43 9.75 3.76
C GLY A 163 -19.32 10.79 3.72
N LYS A 164 -19.19 11.66 4.73
CA LYS A 164 -18.28 12.83 4.70
C LYS A 164 -16.84 12.49 5.05
N TRP A 165 -16.62 11.44 5.84
CA TRP A 165 -15.30 11.06 6.32
C TRP A 165 -14.86 9.71 5.76
N HIS A 166 -13.77 9.71 5.01
CA HIS A 166 -13.08 8.49 4.58
C HIS A 166 -11.79 8.32 5.37
N SER A 167 -11.67 7.20 6.08
CA SER A 167 -10.47 6.86 6.83
C SER A 167 -9.69 5.77 6.11
N TRP A 168 -8.39 6.02 5.95
CA TRP A 168 -7.41 5.02 5.58
C TRP A 168 -6.56 4.69 6.80
N GLY A 169 -6.37 3.42 7.10
CA GLY A 169 -5.58 3.00 8.27
C GLY A 169 -4.79 1.74 7.98
N VAL A 170 -3.48 1.79 8.17
CA VAL A 170 -2.64 0.59 8.06
C VAL A 170 -3.05 -0.41 9.14
N GLY A 171 -3.22 -1.66 8.74
CA GLY A 171 -3.62 -2.74 9.64
C GLY A 171 -3.27 -4.10 9.07
N ARG A 172 -3.37 -5.12 9.92
CA ARG A 172 -3.07 -6.50 9.59
C ARG A 172 -4.32 -7.36 9.56
N LEU A 173 -4.37 -8.33 8.66
CA LEU A 173 -5.46 -9.30 8.56
C LEU A 173 -4.94 -10.73 8.52
N MET A 174 -5.34 -11.50 9.51
CA MET A 174 -5.18 -12.95 9.55
C MET A 174 -6.36 -13.60 8.83
N MET A 175 -6.08 -14.62 8.03
CA MET A 175 -7.08 -15.41 7.33
C MET A 175 -7.74 -16.39 8.30
N LEU A 176 -9.07 -16.47 8.27
CA LEU A 176 -9.85 -17.44 9.05
C LEU A 176 -10.30 -18.60 8.16
N ASP A 177 -10.83 -18.27 6.98
CA ASP A 177 -11.36 -19.22 6.00
C ASP A 177 -11.36 -18.57 4.59
N ARG A 178 -12.00 -19.24 3.62
CA ARG A 178 -12.09 -18.81 2.21
C ARG A 178 -12.58 -17.38 2.00
N ASN A 179 -13.35 -16.77 2.91
CA ASN A 179 -13.88 -15.42 2.70
C ASN A 179 -13.91 -14.54 3.96
N ARG A 180 -13.35 -15.01 5.07
CA ARG A 180 -13.29 -14.27 6.34
C ARG A 180 -11.87 -13.99 6.77
N LEU A 181 -11.68 -12.75 7.23
CA LEU A 181 -10.44 -12.22 7.77
C LEU A 181 -10.71 -11.65 9.17
N THR A 182 -9.69 -11.65 10.01
CA THR A 182 -9.73 -11.01 11.33
C THR A 182 -8.53 -10.10 11.53
N GLY A 183 -8.73 -9.00 12.25
CA GLY A 183 -7.68 -8.04 12.55
C GLY A 183 -8.11 -7.04 13.63
N PRO A 184 -7.13 -6.31 14.19
CA PRO A 184 -7.41 -5.33 15.23
C PRO A 184 -8.14 -4.11 14.68
N ALA A 185 -9.28 -3.76 15.29
CA ALA A 185 -9.97 -2.49 15.08
C ALA A 185 -10.02 -1.73 16.41
N ILE A 186 -8.92 -1.02 16.71
CA ILE A 186 -8.73 -0.33 17.99
C ILE A 186 -9.76 0.81 18.11
N PRO A 187 -10.58 0.87 19.19
CA PRO A 187 -11.66 1.85 19.33
C PRO A 187 -11.20 3.32 19.24
N THR A 188 -9.99 3.62 19.70
CA THR A 188 -9.41 4.98 19.72
C THR A 188 -8.79 5.41 18.39
N GLN A 189 -8.68 4.50 17.41
CA GLN A 189 -8.22 4.82 16.07
C GLN A 189 -9.40 5.15 15.16
N HIS A 190 -9.16 5.86 14.07
CA HIS A 190 -10.21 6.28 13.13
C HIS A 190 -11.11 5.12 12.65
N ILE A 191 -10.53 3.94 12.41
CA ILE A 191 -11.31 2.74 12.06
C ILE A 191 -12.29 2.33 13.17
N GLY A 192 -11.87 2.37 14.43
CA GLY A 192 -12.70 2.06 15.58
C GLY A 192 -13.78 3.12 15.82
N MET A 193 -13.43 4.40 15.64
CA MET A 193 -14.37 5.51 15.74
C MET A 193 -15.49 5.41 14.71
N ILE A 194 -15.15 5.17 13.43
CA ILE A 194 -16.14 4.97 12.36
C ILE A 194 -16.95 3.70 12.61
N ARG A 195 -16.31 2.62 13.08
CA ARG A 195 -17.02 1.38 13.42
C ARG A 195 -18.07 1.59 14.52
N GLU A 196 -17.76 2.42 15.51
CA GLU A 196 -18.71 2.78 16.56
C GLU A 196 -19.88 3.61 16.02
N MET A 197 -19.64 4.52 15.06
CA MET A 197 -20.72 5.27 14.39
C MET A 197 -21.72 4.33 13.71
N TRP A 198 -21.24 3.35 12.93
CA TRP A 198 -22.11 2.35 12.30
C TRP A 198 -22.81 1.44 13.32
N ARG A 199 -22.12 1.08 14.41
CA ARG A 199 -22.71 0.28 15.49
C ARG A 199 -23.91 0.99 16.12
N ARG A 200 -23.87 2.31 16.31
CA ARG A 200 -25.00 3.10 16.82
C ARG A 200 -26.21 3.10 15.90
N GLU A 201 -26.01 2.90 14.60
CA GLU A 201 -27.08 2.69 13.63
C GLU A 201 -27.54 1.22 13.51
N GLY A 202 -26.97 0.32 14.31
CA GLY A 202 -27.27 -1.12 14.24
C GLY A 202 -26.76 -1.80 12.97
N LYS A 203 -25.81 -1.20 12.26
CA LYS A 203 -25.30 -1.68 10.97
C LYS A 203 -23.83 -2.13 11.06
N PRO A 204 -23.41 -3.12 10.26
CA PRO A 204 -21.99 -3.41 10.07
C PRO A 204 -21.30 -2.25 9.33
N THR A 205 -20.00 -2.10 9.52
CA THR A 205 -19.20 -1.06 8.85
C THR A 205 -18.79 -1.53 7.46
N PRO A 206 -19.20 -0.83 6.37
CA PRO A 206 -18.67 -1.09 5.04
C PRO A 206 -17.15 -0.88 5.02
N TRP A 207 -16.44 -1.81 4.41
CA TRP A 207 -14.99 -1.90 4.52
C TRP A 207 -14.35 -2.46 3.26
N ALA A 208 -13.14 -2.00 2.97
CA ALA A 208 -12.24 -2.61 1.99
C ALA A 208 -10.80 -2.62 2.52
N MET A 209 -9.98 -3.56 2.05
CA MET A 209 -8.52 -3.51 2.20
C MET A 209 -7.87 -3.34 0.84
N VAL A 210 -6.85 -2.48 0.79
CA VAL A 210 -6.02 -2.31 -0.40
C VAL A 210 -4.63 -2.89 -0.16
N LEU A 211 -4.28 -3.92 -0.92
CA LEU A 211 -2.96 -4.54 -0.95
C LEU A 211 -2.26 -4.20 -2.27
N GLY A 212 -0.94 -3.99 -2.23
CA GLY A 212 -0.21 -3.50 -3.41
C GLY A 212 -0.68 -2.11 -3.86
N ALA A 213 -1.13 -1.29 -2.90
CA ALA A 213 -1.51 0.09 -3.15
C ALA A 213 -0.32 0.93 -3.64
N PRO A 214 -0.55 2.11 -4.23
CA PRO A 214 0.53 3.05 -4.49
C PRO A 214 1.40 3.27 -3.24
N PRO A 215 2.73 3.21 -3.35
CA PRO A 215 3.62 3.39 -2.19
C PRO A 215 3.33 4.65 -1.37
N ALA A 216 3.01 5.78 -2.02
CA ALA A 216 2.64 7.01 -1.33
C ALA A 216 1.30 6.91 -0.59
N ALA A 217 0.35 6.11 -1.08
CA ALA A 217 -0.93 5.90 -0.41
C ALA A 217 -0.74 5.10 0.89
N VAL A 218 0.13 4.08 0.89
CA VAL A 218 0.48 3.33 2.12
C VAL A 218 1.17 4.24 3.13
N ALA A 219 2.12 5.08 2.70
CA ALA A 219 2.79 6.03 3.56
C ALA A 219 1.82 7.03 4.21
N VAL A 220 0.85 7.53 3.44
CA VAL A 220 -0.19 8.44 3.94
C VAL A 220 -1.19 7.74 4.87
N ALA A 221 -1.52 6.48 4.63
CA ALA A 221 -2.42 5.72 5.50
C ALA A 221 -1.84 5.49 6.91
N GLY A 222 -0.51 5.50 7.06
CA GLY A 222 0.18 5.45 8.36
C GLY A 222 0.38 6.82 9.02
N CYS A 223 0.15 7.90 8.29
CA CYS A 223 0.38 9.26 8.75
C CYS A 223 -0.81 9.78 9.57
N ARG A 224 -0.61 10.01 10.88
CA ARG A 224 -1.59 10.68 11.78
C ARG A 224 -1.62 12.19 11.56
N CYS A 225 -1.74 12.62 10.31
CA CYS A 225 -1.45 13.99 9.96
C CYS A 225 -2.66 14.91 10.04
N ARG A 226 -3.87 14.41 10.37
CA ARG A 226 -5.07 15.26 10.45
C ARG A 226 -6.07 14.85 11.53
N PRO A 227 -6.88 15.82 12.01
CA PRO A 227 -7.97 15.58 12.95
C PRO A 227 -8.99 14.56 12.42
N ALA A 228 -9.77 13.98 13.33
CA ALA A 228 -10.72 12.88 13.11
C ALA A 228 -11.93 13.19 12.19
N SER A 229 -11.81 14.16 11.29
CA SER A 229 -12.86 14.58 10.34
C SER A 229 -12.35 14.84 8.92
N VAL A 230 -11.05 14.72 8.67
CA VAL A 230 -10.47 15.01 7.35
C VAL A 230 -10.07 13.72 6.63
N SER A 231 -10.55 13.58 5.38
CA SER A 231 -10.29 12.42 4.53
C SER A 231 -8.81 12.28 4.15
N LEU A 232 -8.21 11.11 4.43
CA LEU A 232 -6.81 10.80 4.08
C LEU A 232 -6.60 10.60 2.57
N THR A 233 -7.68 10.26 1.86
CA THR A 233 -7.72 10.13 0.39
C THR A 233 -7.13 11.36 -0.31
N MET A 234 -7.28 12.53 0.32
CA MET A 234 -6.87 13.79 -0.28
C MET A 234 -5.36 14.11 -0.15
N SER A 235 -4.59 13.30 0.58
CA SER A 235 -3.17 13.58 0.90
C SER A 235 -2.17 12.82 0.02
N ALA A 236 -2.57 11.69 -0.60
CA ALA A 236 -1.67 10.88 -1.43
C ALA A 236 -1.04 11.65 -2.62
N ARG A 237 -1.75 12.63 -3.20
CA ARG A 237 -1.21 13.54 -4.22
C ARG A 237 -0.32 14.66 -3.65
N CYS A 238 -0.49 15.04 -2.38
CA CYS A 238 0.21 16.16 -1.74
C CYS A 238 1.64 15.81 -1.37
N SER A 239 1.85 14.64 -0.76
CA SER A 239 3.20 14.12 -0.45
C SER A 239 4.10 14.09 -1.68
N VAL A 240 3.50 13.92 -2.85
CA VAL A 240 4.17 13.68 -4.12
C VAL A 240 4.38 15.00 -4.92
N LYS A 241 3.51 16.02 -4.78
CA LYS A 241 3.70 17.34 -5.43
C LYS A 241 4.66 18.28 -4.67
N ALA A 242 4.80 18.12 -3.36
CA ALA A 242 5.63 19.01 -2.53
C ALA A 242 7.15 18.92 -2.80
N SER A 243 7.60 18.00 -3.67
CA SER A 243 9.00 17.81 -4.07
C SER A 243 9.46 18.70 -5.24
N ARG A 244 8.59 19.51 -5.86
CA ARG A 244 8.99 20.49 -6.89
C ARG A 244 9.29 21.87 -6.29
N SER A 245 10.52 22.35 -6.51
CA SER A 245 11.01 23.67 -6.09
C SER A 245 10.30 24.83 -6.82
N PRO A 246 10.20 26.03 -6.21
CA PRO A 246 9.22 27.04 -6.58
C PRO A 246 9.80 28.09 -7.55
N LYS A 247 10.21 27.71 -8.75
CA LYS A 247 10.56 28.70 -9.79
C LYS A 247 10.20 28.19 -11.18
N ARG A 248 9.02 28.58 -11.65
CA ARG A 248 8.57 28.82 -13.04
C ARG A 248 7.10 28.44 -13.17
N LYS A 249 6.26 29.41 -13.56
CA LYS A 249 4.91 29.17 -14.09
C LYS A 249 5.06 28.38 -15.40
N PRO A 250 4.44 27.21 -15.59
CA PRO A 250 4.36 26.60 -16.89
C PRO A 250 2.97 26.83 -17.49
N THR A 251 2.99 27.48 -18.64
CA THR A 251 1.95 27.53 -19.66
C THR A 251 1.41 26.13 -19.97
N ILE A 252 0.09 26.00 -20.07
CA ILE A 252 -0.60 24.74 -20.37
C ILE A 252 -0.60 24.55 -21.88
N SER A 253 0.33 23.76 -22.41
CA SER A 253 0.16 23.07 -23.70
C SER A 253 0.91 21.74 -23.67
N GLY A 254 0.20 20.63 -23.88
CA GLY A 254 0.78 19.30 -24.00
C GLY A 254 0.72 18.41 -22.74
N CYS A 255 -0.46 18.26 -22.13
CA CYS A 255 -0.65 17.25 -21.09
C CYS A 255 -1.12 15.92 -21.72
N ARG A 256 -0.20 14.95 -21.92
CA ARG A 256 -0.57 13.56 -22.22
C ARG A 256 -1.28 12.95 -20.99
N PRO A 257 -2.32 12.12 -21.16
CA PRO A 257 -3.12 11.61 -20.06
C PRO A 257 -2.33 10.56 -19.25
N MET A 258 -1.92 10.89 -18.02
CA MET A 258 -1.41 9.92 -17.05
C MET A 258 -2.55 9.07 -16.48
N ARG A 259 -2.27 7.78 -16.27
CA ARG A 259 -3.21 6.74 -15.83
C ARG A 259 -3.85 7.12 -14.49
N LYS A 260 -5.19 7.05 -14.45
CA LYS A 260 -6.06 7.54 -13.36
C LYS A 260 -6.26 6.44 -12.31
N LEU A 261 -6.23 6.80 -11.03
CA LEU A 261 -6.52 5.88 -9.93
C LEU A 261 -8.03 5.88 -9.63
N CYS A 262 -8.70 4.72 -9.73
CA CYS A 262 -10.14 4.57 -9.49
C CYS A 262 -10.40 3.91 -8.14
N TRP A 263 -11.13 4.59 -7.25
CA TRP A 263 -11.78 3.93 -6.11
C TRP A 263 -13.26 4.30 -6.12
N LYS A 264 -14.12 3.33 -6.44
CA LYS A 264 -15.57 3.43 -6.26
C LYS A 264 -15.96 2.30 -5.32
N VAL A 265 -16.16 2.61 -4.05
CA VAL A 265 -16.78 1.68 -3.10
C VAL A 265 -18.25 1.61 -3.48
N LYS A 266 -18.66 0.52 -4.14
CA LYS A 266 -20.08 0.18 -4.25
C LYS A 266 -20.40 -0.64 -3.01
N SER A 267 -21.25 -0.09 -2.13
CA SER A 267 -21.98 -0.86 -1.14
C SER A 267 -22.82 -1.90 -1.86
N ALA A 268 -22.65 -3.17 -1.47
CA ALA A 268 -23.63 -4.22 -1.68
C ALA A 268 -24.47 -4.31 -0.39
#